data_AF-A0A5B1B7W4-F1
#
_entry.id   AF-A0A5B1B7W4-F1
#
_cell.length_a   1.000
_cell.length_b   1.000
_cell.length_c   1.000
_cell.angle_alpha   90.00
_cell.angle_beta   90.00
_cell.angle_gamma   90.00
#
_symmetry.space_group_name_H-M   'P 1'
#
loop_
_entity.id
_entity.type
_entity.pdbx_description
1 polymer ?
#
loop_
_entity_poly.entity_id
_entity_poly.type
_entity_poly.pdbx_seq_one_letter_code
_entity_poly.pdbx_strand_id
1 'polypeptide(L)'
;MIEASKDITFVEWAMHATMMKKRCKIVFSPVNGMSKSTTIELLDVYCIFCQYHFSSTGNNPLTIDVSLSPATIIRDGEVLLKRHWAVTDPAMLNVQPTVIDNGKKVTNYYLTNTDGEAIDDYKKGDIIVLNIETRNRIGDSLTIDLNDAEYDFEYNGDVLPNDTLRNIVISNDLEQIELKVVEQKNKD
;
A
#
# COMPACT_ATOMS: atom_id res chain seq x y z
N MET A 1 -7.19 18.53 30.64
CA MET A 1 -8.64 18.79 30.58
C MET A 1 -9.08 19.21 29.20
N ILE A 2 -10.07 18.51 28.66
CA ILE A 2 -10.76 18.82 27.41
C ILE A 2 -12.28 18.69 27.65
N GLU A 3 -13.10 19.39 26.86
CA GLU A 3 -14.55 19.21 26.87
C GLU A 3 -14.88 17.80 26.36
N ALA A 4 -15.77 17.10 27.05
CA ALA A 4 -16.20 15.78 26.61
C ALA A 4 -17.16 15.88 25.43
N SER A 5 -17.08 14.92 24.51
CA SER A 5 -18.00 14.82 23.39
C SER A 5 -18.44 13.35 23.21
N LYS A 6 -19.14 13.06 22.10
CA LYS A 6 -19.45 11.68 21.71
C LYS A 6 -18.21 10.88 21.29
N ASP A 7 -17.07 11.54 21.11
CA ASP A 7 -15.79 10.90 20.79
C ASP A 7 -15.23 10.16 22.01
N ILE A 8 -15.03 8.85 21.85
CA ILE A 8 -14.52 7.94 22.88
C ILE A 8 -13.04 7.59 22.70
N THR A 9 -12.34 8.23 21.75
CA THR A 9 -10.94 7.91 21.39
C THR A 9 -10.03 7.84 22.61
N PHE A 10 -10.16 8.76 23.57
CA PHE A 10 -9.30 8.79 24.75
C PHE A 10 -9.60 7.66 25.75
N VAL A 11 -10.86 7.22 25.86
CA VAL A 11 -11.25 6.08 26.71
C VAL A 11 -10.69 4.81 26.12
N GLU A 12 -10.95 4.56 24.82
CA GLU A 12 -10.42 3.40 24.13
C GLU A 12 -8.91 3.34 24.23
N TRP A 13 -8.25 4.47 23.97
CA TRP A 13 -6.79 4.56 24.05
C TRP A 13 -6.26 4.26 25.46
N ALA A 14 -6.91 4.76 26.51
CA ALA A 14 -6.51 4.45 27.89
C ALA A 14 -6.78 3.00 28.31
N MET A 15 -7.82 2.36 27.75
CA MET A 15 -8.17 0.97 28.06
C MET A 15 -7.28 -0.05 27.35
N HIS A 16 -6.71 0.31 26.21
CA HIS A 16 -5.83 -0.58 25.46
C HIS A 16 -4.37 -0.44 25.90
N ALA A 17 -3.92 -1.36 26.76
CA ALA A 17 -2.57 -1.36 27.34
C ALA A 17 -1.41 -1.28 26.32
N THR A 18 -1.62 -1.77 25.09
CA THR A 18 -0.61 -1.77 24.02
C THR A 18 -0.86 -0.70 22.95
N MET A 19 -1.96 0.06 23.04
CA MET A 19 -2.28 1.08 22.05
C MET A 19 -1.36 2.29 22.21
N MET A 20 -0.37 2.37 21.34
CA MET A 20 0.52 3.52 21.21
C MET A 20 0.09 4.37 20.01
N LYS A 21 -0.12 5.67 20.22
CA LYS A 21 -0.29 6.61 19.10
C LYS A 21 1.09 7.10 18.68
N LYS A 22 1.40 6.98 17.39
CA LYS A 22 2.71 7.36 16.84
C LYS A 22 3.02 8.85 17.04
N ARG A 23 2.01 9.72 16.93
CA ARG A 23 2.15 11.19 17.05
C ARG A 23 0.88 11.81 17.61
N CYS A 24 1.03 12.71 18.57
CA CYS A 24 -0.01 13.60 19.05
C CYS A 24 0.49 15.05 18.98
N LYS A 25 -0.38 15.99 18.58
CA LYS A 25 -0.02 17.39 18.40
C LYS A 25 -0.94 18.26 19.25
N ILE A 26 -0.35 19.10 20.10
CA ILE A 26 -1.04 20.11 20.89
C ILE A 26 -0.67 21.46 20.28
N VAL A 27 -1.65 22.19 19.78
CA VAL A 27 -1.45 23.48 19.10
C VAL A 27 -2.05 24.58 19.97
N PHE A 28 -1.21 25.53 20.34
CA PHE A 28 -1.61 26.76 21.02
C PHE A 28 -1.78 27.84 19.96
N SER A 29 -3.02 28.13 19.60
CA SER A 29 -3.35 29.17 18.63
C SER A 29 -3.47 30.53 19.32
N PRO A 30 -2.94 31.62 18.72
CA PRO A 30 -3.11 32.97 19.22
C PRO A 30 -4.58 33.41 19.14
N VAL A 31 -5.08 34.11 20.16
CA VAL A 31 -6.49 34.55 20.22
C VAL A 31 -6.84 35.53 19.09
N ASN A 32 -5.91 36.42 18.73
CA ASN A 32 -6.14 37.48 17.74
C ASN A 32 -5.24 37.34 16.49
N GLY A 33 -4.59 36.19 16.26
CA GLY A 33 -3.74 35.97 15.09
C GLY A 33 -2.43 36.78 15.01
N MET A 34 -2.17 37.67 15.98
CA MET A 34 -1.01 38.58 15.95
C MET A 34 0.31 37.96 16.45
N SER A 35 0.30 36.76 17.01
CA SER A 35 1.50 36.05 17.49
C SER A 35 1.64 34.67 16.85
N LYS A 36 2.86 34.12 16.86
CA LYS A 36 3.12 32.79 16.32
C LYS A 36 2.48 31.73 17.21
N SER A 37 1.79 30.77 16.60
CA SER A 37 1.30 29.58 17.31
C SER A 37 2.48 28.76 17.84
N THR A 38 2.32 28.22 19.04
CA THR A 38 3.26 27.25 19.61
C THR A 38 2.72 25.84 19.40
N THR A 39 3.59 24.92 19.04
CA THR A 39 3.24 23.51 18.90
C THR A 39 4.07 22.67 19.86
N ILE A 40 3.38 21.77 20.58
CA ILE A 40 4.01 20.65 21.26
C ILE A 40 3.63 19.38 20.51
N GLU A 41 4.64 18.61 20.12
CA GLU A 41 4.45 17.30 19.51
C GLU A 41 4.98 16.21 20.42
N LEU A 42 4.19 15.15 20.53
CA LEU A 42 4.45 13.99 21.36
C LEU A 42 4.58 12.79 20.42
N LEU A 43 5.69 12.05 20.49
CA LEU A 43 5.88 10.82 19.71
C LEU A 43 5.82 9.60 20.60
N ASP A 44 5.36 8.48 20.02
CA ASP A 44 5.26 7.17 20.66
C ASP A 44 4.57 7.29 22.02
N VAL A 45 3.28 7.64 21.96
CA VAL A 45 2.52 8.12 23.10
C VAL A 45 1.57 7.03 23.58
N TYR A 46 1.56 6.80 24.88
CA TYR A 46 0.52 6.02 25.56
C TYR A 46 -0.42 6.96 26.33
N CYS A 47 -1.71 6.66 26.33
CA CYS A 47 -2.65 7.25 27.27
C CYS A 47 -2.67 6.36 28.51
N ILE A 48 -2.13 6.86 29.62
CA ILE A 48 -1.97 6.08 30.86
C ILE A 48 -3.08 6.34 31.87
N PHE A 49 -3.91 7.36 31.61
CA PHE A 49 -5.03 7.74 32.46
C PHE A 49 -6.07 8.47 31.63
N CYS A 50 -7.33 8.12 31.82
CA CYS A 50 -8.47 8.85 31.28
C CYS A 50 -9.59 8.84 32.34
N GLN A 51 -10.08 10.03 32.71
CA GLN A 51 -11.15 10.19 33.68
C GLN A 51 -12.19 11.18 33.15
N TYR A 52 -13.45 10.77 33.23
CA TYR A 52 -14.58 11.65 32.93
C TYR A 52 -15.02 12.31 34.22
N HIS A 53 -15.19 13.62 34.16
CA HIS A 53 -15.67 14.43 35.26
C HIS A 53 -16.98 15.10 34.86
N PHE A 54 -18.04 14.83 35.61
CA PHE A 54 -19.34 15.46 35.44
C PHE A 54 -19.64 16.39 36.62
N SER A 55 -20.11 17.60 36.31
CA SER A 55 -20.67 18.52 37.30
C SER A 55 -22.00 19.06 36.81
N SER A 56 -23.04 18.93 37.62
CA SER A 56 -24.35 19.56 37.37
C SER A 56 -24.36 21.05 37.68
N THR A 57 -23.27 21.59 38.24
CA THR A 57 -23.12 22.99 38.64
C THR A 57 -21.82 23.55 38.06
N GLY A 58 -21.91 24.50 37.13
CA GLY A 58 -20.75 25.13 36.49
C GLY A 58 -20.89 25.27 34.98
N ASN A 59 -19.92 25.93 34.35
CA ASN A 59 -19.97 26.27 32.92
C ASN A 59 -19.51 25.13 31.99
N ASN A 60 -18.81 24.12 32.51
CA ASN A 60 -18.33 22.96 31.76
C ASN A 60 -18.85 21.67 32.43
N PRO A 61 -20.05 21.21 32.07
CA PRO A 61 -20.74 20.16 32.81
C PRO A 61 -20.11 18.77 32.63
N LEU A 62 -19.38 18.53 31.53
CA LEU A 62 -18.70 17.26 31.29
C LEU A 62 -17.31 17.49 30.66
N THR A 63 -16.28 17.05 31.35
CA THR A 63 -14.88 17.18 30.92
C THR A 63 -14.16 15.84 31.00
N ILE A 64 -13.04 15.75 30.28
CA ILE A 64 -12.14 14.59 30.29
C ILE A 64 -10.75 15.07 30.72
N ASP A 65 -10.18 14.40 31.70
CA ASP A 65 -8.78 14.50 32.05
C ASP A 65 -8.01 13.29 31.55
N VAL A 66 -6.93 13.57 30.82
CA VAL A 66 -6.06 12.55 30.23
C VAL A 66 -4.62 12.78 30.66
N SER A 67 -3.91 11.69 30.96
CA SER A 67 -2.46 11.73 31.15
C SER A 67 -1.78 10.96 30.03
N LEU A 68 -0.85 11.63 29.36
CA LEU A 68 -0.11 11.09 28.23
C LEU A 68 1.34 10.81 28.64
N SER A 69 1.85 9.65 28.24
CA SER A 69 3.25 9.25 28.41
C SER A 69 3.92 9.14 27.04
N PRO A 70 4.60 10.19 26.56
CA PRO A 70 5.31 10.19 25.27
C PRO A 70 6.72 9.62 25.39
N ALA A 71 7.28 9.02 24.35
CA ALA A 71 8.72 8.73 24.32
C ALA A 71 9.55 9.98 24.03
N THR A 72 9.04 10.83 23.14
CA THR A 72 9.72 12.06 22.68
C THR A 72 8.78 13.26 22.82
N ILE A 73 9.32 14.38 23.31
CA ILE A 73 8.64 15.67 23.35
C ILE A 73 9.40 16.64 22.46
N ILE A 74 8.67 17.27 21.54
CA ILE A 74 9.18 18.28 20.62
C ILE A 74 8.40 19.57 20.84
N ARG A 75 9.08 20.70 20.91
CA ARG A 75 8.46 22.03 20.97
C ARG A 75 8.95 22.87 19.82
N ASP A 76 8.03 23.33 18.98
CA ASP A 76 8.33 24.18 17.83
C ASP A 76 9.45 23.63 16.90
N GLY A 77 9.55 22.30 16.80
CA GLY A 77 10.56 21.58 16.01
C GLY A 77 11.82 21.16 16.79
N GLU A 78 12.03 21.67 18.00
CA GLU A 78 13.17 21.33 18.84
C GLU A 78 12.84 20.13 19.75
N VAL A 79 13.69 19.11 19.74
CA VAL A 79 13.56 17.94 20.62
C VAL A 79 13.95 18.32 22.04
N LEU A 80 12.98 18.36 22.95
CA LEU A 80 13.21 18.67 24.37
C LEU A 80 13.56 17.44 25.19
N LEU A 81 13.01 16.28 24.83
CA LEU A 81 13.21 15.02 25.53
C LEU A 81 13.09 13.87 24.55
N LYS A 82 13.96 12.86 24.69
CA LYS A 82 13.84 11.56 24.01
C LYS A 82 14.21 10.45 25.00
N ARG A 83 13.26 9.56 25.29
CA ARG A 83 13.47 8.40 26.16
C ARG A 83 14.10 7.24 25.39
N HIS A 84 14.77 6.34 26.10
CA HIS A 84 15.50 5.21 25.49
C HIS A 84 14.60 4.23 24.71
N TRP A 85 13.30 4.21 25.01
CA TRP A 85 12.32 3.35 24.35
C TRP A 85 11.62 4.01 23.15
N ALA A 86 12.05 5.20 22.73
CA ALA A 86 11.51 5.86 21.53
C ALA A 86 11.74 4.99 20.29
N VAL A 87 10.68 4.78 19.50
CA VAL A 87 10.67 3.99 18.27
C VAL A 87 10.75 4.91 17.06
N THR A 88 10.04 6.03 17.10
CA THR A 88 9.97 7.01 16.02
C THR A 88 11.16 7.98 16.11
N ASP A 89 11.90 8.11 15.00
CA ASP A 89 12.94 9.13 14.86
C ASP A 89 12.31 10.51 14.57
N PRO A 90 12.53 11.52 15.42
CA PRO A 90 12.06 12.89 15.16
C PRO A 90 12.51 13.46 13.81
N ALA A 91 13.69 13.08 13.32
CA ALA A 91 14.21 13.56 12.04
C ALA A 91 13.35 13.10 10.84
N MET A 92 12.62 11.99 10.99
CA MET A 92 11.81 11.40 9.92
C MET A 92 10.39 11.98 9.84
N LEU A 93 9.99 12.90 10.73
CA LEU A 93 8.62 13.44 10.76
C LEU A 93 8.23 14.28 9.55
N ASN A 94 9.22 14.94 8.93
CA ASN A 94 9.03 15.83 7.78
C ASN A 94 9.61 15.25 6.49
N VAL A 95 10.10 14.01 6.53
CA VAL A 95 10.61 13.32 5.34
C VAL A 95 9.42 12.73 4.62
N GLN A 96 9.21 13.10 3.36
CA GLN A 96 8.19 12.44 2.55
C GLN A 96 8.53 10.95 2.42
N PRO A 97 7.56 10.04 2.60
CA PRO A 97 7.81 8.62 2.37
C PRO A 97 8.30 8.44 0.94
N THR A 98 9.40 7.73 0.76
CA THR A 98 9.83 7.28 -0.56
C THR A 98 8.75 6.37 -1.12
N VAL A 99 8.17 6.76 -2.25
CA VAL A 99 7.28 5.86 -3.01
C VAL A 99 8.14 4.72 -3.53
N ILE A 100 8.00 3.54 -2.94
CA ILE A 100 8.51 2.32 -3.56
C ILE A 100 7.54 2.03 -4.71
N ASP A 101 7.97 2.27 -5.95
CA ASP A 101 7.22 1.84 -7.15
C ASP A 101 7.22 0.31 -7.21
N ASN A 102 6.28 -0.31 -6.50
CA ASN A 102 5.94 -1.72 -6.61
C ASN A 102 5.06 -2.00 -7.86
N GLY A 103 5.02 -1.08 -8.84
CA GLY A 103 4.18 -1.17 -10.01
C GLY A 103 4.32 -2.52 -10.69
N LYS A 104 3.23 -3.30 -10.63
CA LYS A 104 3.03 -4.54 -11.36
C LYS A 104 3.14 -4.24 -12.84
N LYS A 105 4.14 -4.82 -13.52
CA LYS A 105 4.42 -4.52 -14.93
C LYS A 105 4.65 -5.83 -15.69
N VAL A 106 4.12 -5.90 -16.92
CA VAL A 106 4.67 -6.78 -17.96
C VAL A 106 5.80 -5.98 -18.58
N THR A 107 7.02 -6.50 -18.52
CA THR A 107 8.20 -5.81 -19.05
C THR A 107 8.45 -6.16 -20.51
N ASN A 108 8.11 -7.38 -20.91
CA ASN A 108 8.25 -7.85 -22.29
C ASN A 108 7.36 -9.08 -22.53
N TYR A 109 7.06 -9.38 -23.78
CA TYR A 109 6.62 -10.71 -24.20
C TYR A 109 7.11 -11.00 -25.63
N TYR A 110 7.49 -12.24 -25.90
CA TYR A 110 8.04 -12.65 -27.20
C TYR A 110 7.87 -14.15 -27.43
N LEU A 111 8.00 -14.57 -28.68
CA LEU A 111 7.87 -15.97 -29.11
C LEU A 111 9.25 -16.59 -29.35
N THR A 112 9.42 -17.84 -28.91
CA THR A 112 10.59 -18.66 -29.21
C THR A 112 10.15 -20.02 -29.77
N ASN A 113 11.07 -20.71 -30.44
CA ASN A 113 10.93 -22.15 -30.67
C ASN A 113 11.12 -22.92 -29.34
N THR A 114 10.96 -24.24 -29.39
CA THR A 114 11.16 -25.13 -28.23
C THR A 114 12.60 -25.25 -27.77
N ASP A 115 13.57 -24.86 -28.61
CA ASP A 115 14.99 -24.77 -28.26
C ASP A 115 15.34 -23.43 -27.55
N GLY A 116 14.37 -22.51 -27.43
CA GLY A 116 14.53 -21.21 -26.77
C GLY A 116 15.09 -20.10 -27.67
N GLU A 117 15.17 -20.32 -28.97
CA GLU A 117 15.59 -19.30 -29.93
C GLU A 117 14.41 -18.43 -30.33
N ALA A 118 14.58 -17.10 -30.34
CA ALA A 118 13.54 -16.17 -30.76
C ALA A 118 13.16 -16.39 -32.23
N ILE A 119 11.86 -16.38 -32.51
CA ILE A 119 11.31 -16.60 -33.84
C ILE A 119 10.32 -15.49 -34.19
N ASP A 120 10.35 -15.08 -35.45
CA ASP A 120 9.39 -14.13 -36.03
C ASP A 120 8.40 -14.82 -36.98
N ASP A 121 8.70 -16.04 -37.42
CA ASP A 121 7.89 -16.83 -38.35
C ASP A 121 7.63 -18.24 -37.79
N TYR A 122 6.43 -18.75 -38.04
CA TYR A 122 6.01 -20.12 -37.70
C TYR A 122 4.98 -20.64 -38.72
N LYS A 123 4.77 -21.95 -38.71
CA LYS A 123 3.85 -22.64 -39.62
C LYS A 123 2.84 -23.45 -38.84
N LYS A 124 1.73 -23.76 -39.52
CA LYS A 124 0.73 -24.70 -39.00
C LYS A 124 1.39 -26.00 -38.50
N GLY A 125 1.08 -26.35 -37.27
CA GLY A 125 1.57 -27.57 -36.61
C GLY A 125 2.84 -27.35 -35.79
N ASP A 126 3.49 -26.20 -35.89
CA ASP A 126 4.64 -25.87 -35.04
C ASP A 126 4.19 -25.71 -33.58
N ILE A 127 5.10 -26.05 -32.67
CA ILE A 127 4.98 -25.78 -31.24
C ILE A 127 5.93 -24.62 -30.94
N ILE A 128 5.37 -23.54 -30.40
CA ILE A 128 6.08 -22.31 -30.05
C ILE A 128 5.91 -22.04 -28.55
N VAL A 129 6.80 -21.21 -27.99
CA VAL A 129 6.77 -20.82 -26.58
C VAL A 129 6.55 -19.32 -26.47
N LEU A 130 5.47 -18.92 -25.80
CA LEU A 130 5.24 -17.55 -25.38
C LEU A 130 5.98 -17.28 -24.07
N ASN A 131 6.96 -16.39 -24.13
CA ASN A 131 7.73 -15.93 -22.99
C ASN A 131 7.15 -14.60 -22.50
N ILE A 132 6.77 -14.51 -21.23
CA ILE A 132 6.19 -13.31 -20.61
C ILE A 132 7.09 -12.89 -19.46
N GLU A 133 7.76 -11.75 -19.62
CA GLU A 133 8.57 -11.17 -18.57
C GLU A 133 7.73 -10.19 -17.75
N THR A 134 7.79 -10.34 -16.43
CA THR A 134 7.01 -9.54 -15.49
C THR A 134 7.86 -9.04 -14.32
N ARG A 135 7.36 -7.99 -13.67
CA ARG A 135 7.92 -7.46 -12.43
C ARG A 135 6.82 -7.31 -11.39
N ASN A 136 7.05 -7.91 -10.22
CA ASN A 136 6.13 -7.89 -9.08
C ASN A 136 4.74 -8.50 -9.36
N ARG A 137 4.62 -9.42 -10.33
CA ARG A 137 3.33 -10.01 -10.73
C ARG A 137 3.11 -11.47 -10.33
N ILE A 138 4.04 -12.10 -9.61
CA ILE A 138 3.87 -13.47 -9.12
C ILE A 138 2.59 -13.58 -8.28
N GLY A 139 1.72 -14.53 -8.63
CA GLY A 139 0.39 -14.74 -8.05
C GLY A 139 -0.76 -13.99 -8.75
N ASP A 140 -0.47 -13.09 -9.69
CA ASP A 140 -1.50 -12.37 -10.45
C ASP A 140 -2.00 -13.17 -11.65
N SER A 141 -3.23 -12.88 -12.07
CA SER A 141 -3.76 -13.32 -13.36
C SER A 141 -3.47 -12.30 -14.47
N LEU A 142 -3.08 -12.79 -15.64
CA LEU A 142 -2.79 -12.01 -16.84
C LEU A 142 -3.66 -12.45 -18.02
N THR A 143 -3.97 -11.50 -18.89
CA THR A 143 -4.53 -11.76 -20.21
C THR A 143 -3.55 -11.22 -21.23
N ILE A 144 -3.14 -12.06 -22.18
CA ILE A 144 -2.26 -11.72 -23.28
C ILE A 144 -3.03 -11.91 -24.58
N ASP A 145 -2.97 -10.90 -25.44
CA ASP A 145 -3.50 -10.95 -26.80
C ASP A 145 -2.30 -11.06 -27.75
N LEU A 146 -2.22 -12.18 -28.48
CA LEU A 146 -1.15 -12.43 -29.44
C LEU A 146 -1.43 -11.69 -30.77
N ASN A 147 -2.72 -11.46 -31.09
CA ASN A 147 -3.19 -10.71 -32.24
C ASN A 147 -2.46 -11.07 -33.56
N ASP A 148 -2.44 -12.35 -33.91
CA ASP A 148 -1.86 -12.83 -35.18
C ASP A 148 -2.92 -12.79 -36.29
N ALA A 149 -2.50 -12.40 -37.49
CA ALA A 149 -3.43 -12.23 -38.61
C ALA A 149 -3.57 -13.47 -39.50
N GLU A 150 -2.65 -14.43 -39.40
CA GLU A 150 -2.50 -15.57 -40.31
C GLU A 150 -2.81 -16.92 -39.66
N TYR A 151 -2.60 -17.06 -38.35
CA TYR A 151 -2.76 -18.30 -37.61
C TYR A 151 -3.54 -18.10 -36.30
N ASP A 152 -4.31 -19.12 -35.92
CA ASP A 152 -4.87 -19.20 -34.57
C ASP A 152 -3.92 -20.02 -33.67
N PHE A 153 -4.02 -19.87 -32.35
CA PHE A 153 -3.22 -20.66 -31.39
C PHE A 153 -4.07 -21.60 -30.54
N GLU A 154 -3.53 -22.77 -30.21
CA GLU A 154 -4.11 -23.77 -29.31
C GLU A 154 -3.29 -23.85 -28.01
N TYR A 155 -3.98 -23.79 -26.88
CA TYR A 155 -3.41 -23.95 -25.53
C TYR A 155 -4.15 -25.07 -24.80
N ASN A 156 -3.41 -26.07 -24.30
CA ASN A 156 -3.98 -27.24 -23.59
C ASN A 156 -5.10 -27.97 -24.35
N GLY A 157 -5.07 -27.97 -25.68
CA GLY A 157 -6.08 -28.63 -26.51
C GLY A 157 -7.23 -27.75 -26.98
N ASP A 158 -7.34 -26.53 -26.43
CA ASP A 158 -8.40 -25.57 -26.77
C ASP A 158 -7.84 -24.43 -27.63
N VAL A 159 -8.52 -24.13 -28.74
CA VAL A 159 -8.17 -22.98 -29.60
C VAL A 159 -8.52 -21.68 -28.86
N LEU A 160 -7.57 -20.76 -28.82
CA LEU A 160 -7.71 -19.47 -28.17
C LEU A 160 -8.68 -18.58 -28.95
N PRO A 161 -9.77 -18.08 -28.33
CA PRO A 161 -10.68 -17.15 -29.00
C PRO A 161 -10.00 -15.80 -29.24
N ASN A 162 -9.89 -15.40 -30.51
CA ASN A 162 -9.20 -14.19 -30.97
C ASN A 162 -7.75 -14.12 -30.47
N ASP A 163 -7.05 -15.26 -30.48
CA ASP A 163 -5.64 -15.36 -30.05
C ASP A 163 -5.36 -14.81 -28.65
N THR A 164 -6.41 -14.76 -27.82
CA THR A 164 -6.34 -14.19 -26.49
C THR A 164 -6.23 -15.29 -25.44
N LEU A 165 -5.07 -15.37 -24.80
CA LEU A 165 -4.82 -16.22 -23.66
C LEU A 165 -5.25 -15.51 -22.37
N ARG A 166 -6.32 -15.99 -21.71
CA ARG A 166 -6.94 -15.32 -20.54
C ARG A 166 -6.61 -16.03 -19.23
N ASN A 167 -6.55 -15.26 -18.14
CA ASN A 167 -6.42 -15.74 -16.76
C ASN A 167 -5.18 -16.60 -16.48
N ILE A 168 -4.05 -16.29 -17.12
CA ILE A 168 -2.76 -16.93 -16.87
C ILE A 168 -2.30 -16.54 -15.47
N VAL A 169 -2.10 -17.50 -14.58
CA VAL A 169 -1.52 -17.23 -13.26
C VAL A 169 0.00 -17.16 -13.40
N ILE A 170 0.58 -16.01 -13.07
CA ILE A 170 2.03 -15.81 -13.14
C ILE A 170 2.68 -16.48 -11.94
N SER A 171 3.52 -17.47 -12.20
CA SER A 171 4.23 -18.24 -11.20
C SER A 171 5.67 -17.76 -11.02
N ASN A 172 6.26 -17.18 -12.08
CA ASN A 172 7.63 -16.70 -12.12
C ASN A 172 7.74 -15.34 -12.81
N ASP A 173 8.85 -14.63 -12.57
CA ASP A 173 9.13 -13.37 -13.27
C ASP A 173 9.30 -13.58 -14.79
N LEU A 174 9.70 -14.78 -15.23
CA LEU A 174 9.62 -15.25 -16.61
C LEU A 174 8.64 -16.42 -16.68
N GLU A 175 7.46 -16.18 -17.24
CA GLU A 175 6.45 -17.22 -17.47
C GLU A 175 6.59 -17.75 -18.90
N GLN A 176 6.59 -19.07 -19.07
CA GLN A 176 6.75 -19.71 -20.38
C GLN A 176 5.54 -20.61 -20.66
N ILE A 177 4.91 -20.40 -21.81
CA ILE A 177 3.67 -21.08 -22.17
C ILE A 177 3.81 -21.68 -23.56
N GLU A 178 3.69 -23.00 -23.65
CA GLU A 178 3.66 -23.70 -24.93
C GLU A 178 2.32 -23.50 -25.63
N LEU A 179 2.39 -23.12 -26.90
CA LEU A 179 1.25 -22.93 -27.79
C LEU A 179 1.47 -23.73 -29.07
N LYS A 180 0.39 -24.25 -29.63
CA LYS A 180 0.42 -24.95 -30.91
C LYS A 180 -0.24 -24.10 -31.99
N VAL A 181 0.46 -23.91 -33.10
CA VAL A 181 -0.02 -23.12 -34.23
C VAL A 181 -1.05 -23.92 -35.02
N VAL A 182 -2.24 -23.35 -35.24
CA VAL A 182 -3.33 -23.96 -36.00
C VAL A 182 -3.81 -23.02 -37.11
N GLU A 183 -4.58 -23.55 -38.07
CA GLU A 183 -5.16 -22.72 -39.14
C GLU A 183 -6.17 -21.74 -38.57
N GLN A 184 -6.10 -20.49 -39.04
CA GLN A 184 -7.05 -19.44 -38.72
C GLN A 184 -8.48 -19.87 -39.09
N LYS A 185 -9.38 -19.92 -38.11
CA LYS A 185 -10.77 -20.36 -38.29
C LYS A 185 -11.75 -19.23 -38.54
N ASN A 186 -11.39 -17.98 -38.22
CA ASN A 186 -12.23 -16.81 -38.43
C ASN A 186 -11.54 -15.83 -39.41
N LYS A 187 -11.82 -15.98 -40.70
CA LYS A 187 -11.66 -14.89 -41.68
C LYS A 187 -12.98 -14.14 -41.74
N ASP A 188 -13.07 -13.02 -41.02
CA ASP A 188 -14.05 -11.97 -41.30
C ASP A 188 -13.35 -10.79 -42.00
#